data_AF-A0A1H9FUS8-F1
#
_entry.id   AF-A0A1H9FUS8-F1
#
_cell.length_a   1.000
_cell.length_b   1.000
_cell.length_c   1.000
_cell.angle_alpha   90.00
_cell.angle_beta   90.00
_cell.angle_gamma   90.00
#
_symmetry.space_group_name_H-M   'P 1'
#
loop_
_entity.id
_entity.type
_entity.pdbx_description
1 polymer ?
#
loop_
_entity_poly.entity_id
_entity_poly.type
_entity_poly.pdbx_seq_one_letter_code
_entity_poly.pdbx_strand_id
1 'polypeptide(L)' 'LGYLPIDKEDSNLFFQLTDMRYEKKSTILTTNMNFNEWDGIFYDAVVANAIMDRILHHAHVVPISGKSYRLKDHLKQTD' A
#
# COMPACT_ATOMS: atom_id res chain seq x y z
N LEU A 1 2.36 -3.27 0.54
CA LEU A 1 2.24 -3.32 -0.94
C LEU A 1 3.57 -2.89 -1.54
N GLY A 2 4.05 -3.54 -2.62
CA GLY A 2 5.22 -3.06 -3.38
C GLY A 2 6.45 -3.98 -3.50
N TYR A 3 6.48 -5.18 -2.94
CA TYR A 3 7.66 -6.06 -3.05
C TYR A 3 7.61 -7.03 -4.24
N LEU A 4 6.41 -7.43 -4.66
CA LEU A 4 6.18 -8.29 -5.81
C LEU A 4 5.29 -7.55 -6.82
N PRO A 5 5.56 -7.67 -8.12
CA PRO A 5 4.64 -7.18 -9.13
C PRO A 5 3.30 -7.88 -8.96
N ILE A 6 2.22 -7.10 -8.90
CA ILE A 6 0.87 -7.63 -8.79
C ILE A 6 0.43 -8.01 -10.20
N ASP A 7 0.04 -9.26 -10.40
CA ASP A 7 -0.50 -9.66 -11.70
C ASP A 7 -1.91 -9.08 -11.91
N LYS A 8 -2.45 -9.26 -13.12
CA LYS A 8 -3.77 -8.70 -13.44
C LYS A 8 -4.89 -9.29 -12.57
N GLU A 9 -4.80 -10.56 -12.23
CA GLU A 9 -5.83 -11.26 -11.44
C GLU A 9 -5.81 -10.80 -9.98
N ASP A 10 -4.62 -10.72 -9.38
CA ASP A 10 -4.38 -10.19 -8.05
C ASP A 10 -4.83 -8.73 -7.93
N SER A 11 -4.60 -7.92 -8.96
CA SER A 11 -5.07 -6.53 -9.03
C SER A 11 -6.60 -6.46 -8.96
N ASN A 12 -7.29 -7.34 -9.70
CA ASN A 12 -8.75 -7.42 -9.69
C ASN A 12 -9.28 -7.91 -8.34
N LEU A 13 -8.63 -8.90 -7.73
CA LEU A 13 -8.98 -9.40 -6.40
C LEU A 13 -8.81 -8.31 -5.33
N PHE A 14 -7.72 -7.54 -5.41
CA PHE A 14 -7.49 -6.42 -4.50
C PHE A 14 -8.53 -5.31 -4.68
N PHE A 15 -8.91 -5.01 -5.92
CA PHE A 15 -10.02 -4.08 -6.20
C PHE A 15 -11.33 -4.57 -5.59
N GLN A 16 -11.72 -5.83 -5.83
CA GLN A 16 -12.94 -6.40 -5.26
C GLN A 16 -12.94 -6.36 -3.73
N LEU A 17 -11.82 -6.72 -3.10
CA LEU A 17 -11.67 -6.64 -1.65
C LEU A 17 -11.84 -5.20 -1.14
N THR A 18 -11.22 -4.24 -1.83
CA THR A 18 -11.30 -2.82 -1.49
C THR A 18 -12.75 -2.32 -1.61
N ASP A 19 -13.43 -2.64 -2.72
CA ASP A 19 -14.82 -2.25 -2.97
C ASP A 19 -15.79 -2.90 -1.96
N MET A 20 -15.59 -4.16 -1.59
CA MET A 20 -16.39 -4.85 -0.57
C MET A 20 -16.25 -4.23 0.83
N ARG A 21 -15.14 -3.55 1.12
CA ARG A 21 -14.86 -2.94 2.43
C ARG A 21 -15.14 -1.45 2.46
N TYR A 22 -15.09 -0.80 1.31
CA TYR A 22 -15.38 0.62 1.13
C TYR A 22 -16.72 0.98 1.78
N GLU A 23 -16.71 2.04 2.59
CA GLU A 23 -17.84 2.54 3.40
C GLU A 23 -18.51 1.53 4.36
N LYS A 24 -17.97 0.31 4.50
CA LYS A 24 -18.57 -0.76 5.33
C LYS A 24 -17.72 -1.12 6.54
N LYS A 25 -16.39 -1.16 6.41
CA LYS A 25 -15.47 -1.56 7.49
C LYS A 25 -14.13 -0.81 7.41
N SER A 26 -13.60 -0.43 8.56
CA SER A 26 -12.26 0.17 8.67
C SER A 26 -11.18 -0.81 8.22
N THR A 27 -10.21 -0.32 7.45
CA THR A 27 -9.14 -1.15 6.87
C THR A 27 -7.80 -0.46 7.12
N ILE A 28 -6.84 -1.20 7.68
CA ILE A 28 -5.46 -0.72 7.86
C ILE A 28 -4.63 -1.29 6.72
N LEU A 29 -3.91 -0.40 6.02
CA LEU A 29 -3.01 -0.75 4.93
C LEU A 29 -1.63 -0.19 5.23
N THR A 30 -0.60 -0.98 4.94
CA THR A 30 0.79 -0.55 5.03
C THR A 30 1.47 -0.69 3.67
N THR A 31 2.15 0.37 3.27
CA THR A 31 2.88 0.46 2.01
C THR A 31 4.23 1.10 2.26
N ASN A 32 5.27 0.58 1.61
CA ASN A 32 6.59 1.21 1.57
C ASN A 32 6.78 2.07 0.31
N MET A 33 5.76 2.16 -0.54
CA MET A 33 5.73 2.95 -1.77
C MET A 33 4.77 4.11 -1.64
N ASN A 34 5.11 5.21 -2.30
CA ASN A 34 4.24 6.37 -2.38
C ASN A 34 3.03 6.06 -3.26
N PHE A 35 1.90 6.72 -2.98
CA PHE A 35 0.66 6.53 -3.73
C PHE A 35 0.81 6.83 -5.23
N ASN A 36 1.64 7.82 -5.60
CA ASN A 36 1.93 8.17 -6.99
C ASN A 36 2.66 7.05 -7.77
N GLU A 37 3.23 6.08 -7.07
CA GLU A 37 3.98 4.97 -7.69
C GLU A 37 3.08 3.74 -7.91
N TRP A 38 1.81 3.78 -7.49
CA TRP A 38 0.90 2.65 -7.56
C TRP A 38 0.50 2.27 -8.98
N ASP A 39 0.54 3.22 -9.92
CA ASP A 39 0.33 2.95 -11.35
C ASP A 39 1.34 1.93 -11.91
N GLY A 40 2.53 1.81 -11.31
CA GLY A 40 3.54 0.82 -11.70
C GLY A 40 3.45 -0.51 -10.95
N ILE A 41 2.63 -0.60 -9.90
CA ILE A 41 2.45 -1.81 -9.09
C ILE A 41 1.26 -2.61 -9.61
N PHE A 42 0.15 -1.92 -9.89
CA PHE A 42 -1.04 -2.53 -10.46
C PHE A 42 -0.91 -2.63 -11.97
N TYR A 43 -1.48 -3.69 -12.53
CA TYR A 43 -1.37 -3.97 -13.96
C TYR A 43 -2.00 -2.89 -14.85
N ASP A 44 -3.02 -2.18 -14.36
CA ASP A 44 -3.76 -1.15 -15.09
C ASP A 44 -3.88 0.11 -14.24
N ALA A 45 -3.41 1.24 -14.77
CA ALA A 45 -3.49 2.55 -14.13
C ALA A 45 -4.94 2.96 -13.81
N VAL A 46 -5.92 2.53 -14.61
CA VAL A 46 -7.34 2.81 -14.33
C VAL A 46 -7.78 2.08 -13.06
N VAL A 47 -7.36 0.82 -12.89
CA VAL A 47 -7.67 0.02 -11.71
C VAL A 47 -6.92 0.56 -10.49
N ALA A 48 -5.64 0.93 -10.64
CA ALA A 48 -4.84 1.56 -9.60
C ALA A 48 -5.51 2.82 -9.04
N ASN A 49 -5.93 3.72 -9.92
CA ASN A 49 -6.62 4.95 -9.55
C ASN A 49 -7.97 4.67 -8.88
N ALA A 50 -8.76 3.73 -9.39
CA ALA A 50 -10.05 3.36 -8.79
C ALA A 50 -9.92 2.74 -7.38
N ILE A 51 -8.85 1.99 -7.12
CA ILE A 51 -8.49 1.46 -5.81
C ILE A 51 -8.09 2.61 -4.88
N MET A 52 -7.19 3.48 -5.36
CA MET A 52 -6.63 4.57 -4.59
C MET A 52 -7.72 5.56 -4.16
N ASP A 53 -8.64 5.91 -5.05
CA ASP A 53 -9.79 6.76 -4.78
C ASP A 53 -10.62 6.24 -3.59
N ARG A 54 -10.99 4.96 -3.61
CA ARG A 54 -11.75 4.31 -2.53
C ARG A 54 -11.00 4.26 -1.20
N ILE A 55 -9.70 3.96 -1.23
CA ILE A 55 -8.89 3.89 -0.02
C ILE A 55 -8.74 5.28 0.59
N LEU A 56 -8.40 6.28 -0.21
CA LEU A 56 -8.02 7.61 0.27
C LEU A 56 -9.22 8.49 0.64
N HIS A 57 -10.42 8.22 0.09
CA HIS A 57 -11.60 9.04 0.36
C HIS A 57 -11.91 9.19 1.87
N HIS A 58 -11.70 8.14 2.67
CA HIS A 58 -11.88 8.16 4.13
C HIS A 58 -10.64 7.74 4.91
N ALA A 59 -9.45 7.87 4.32
CA ALA A 59 -8.21 7.47 4.98
C ALA A 59 -7.66 8.54 5.94
N HIS A 60 -7.01 8.07 6.99
CA HIS A 60 -6.02 8.85 7.72
C HIS A 60 -4.62 8.33 7.35
N VAL A 61 -3.82 9.16 6.69
CA VAL A 61 -2.48 8.79 6.25
C VAL A 61 -1.46 9.14 7.34
N VAL A 62 -0.77 8.12 7.84
CA VAL A 62 0.31 8.29 8.82
C VAL A 62 1.66 8.06 8.11
N PRO A 63 2.40 9.13 7.77
CA PRO A 63 3.73 8.99 7.19
C PRO A 63 4.70 8.44 8.24
N ILE A 64 5.38 7.34 7.93
CA ILE A 64 6.38 6.72 8.79
C ILE A 64 7.75 6.98 8.18
N SER A 65 8.56 7.78 8.86
CA SER A 65 9.95 8.07 8.49
C SER A 65 10.90 7.67 9.61
N GLY A 66 12.03 7.07 9.27
CA GLY A 66 13.05 6.72 10.25
C GLY A 66 13.96 5.59 9.77
N LYS A 67 15.01 5.32 10.55
CA LYS A 67 15.88 4.16 10.32
C LYS A 67 15.08 2.87 10.51
N SER A 68 15.38 1.86 9.70
CA SER A 68 14.78 0.53 9.84
C SER A 68 14.99 -0.01 11.25
N TYR A 69 13.90 -0.35 11.94
CA TYR A 69 13.98 -0.94 13.28
C TYR A 69 14.76 -2.25 13.28
N ARG A 70 14.74 -3.00 12.16
CA ARG A 70 15.48 -4.26 12.00
C ARG A 70 17.00 -4.09 12.10
N LEU A 71 17.51 -2.88 11.81
CA LEU A 71 18.94 -2.57 11.86
C LEU A 71 19.38 -2.00 13.21
N LYS A 72 18.45 -1.82 14.16
CA LYS A 72 18.68 -1.13 15.43
C LYS A 72 19.81 -1.77 16.26
N ASP A 73 19.90 -3.10 16.28
CA ASP A 73 20.91 -3.82 17.08
C ASP A 73 22.19 -4.11 16.29
N HIS A 74 22.13 -4.14 14.95
CA HIS A 74 23.32 -4.26 14.09
C HIS A 74 24.13 -2.96 14.05
N LEU A 75 23.47 -1.81 14.14
CA LEU A 75 24.13 -0.49 14.17
C LEU A 75 24.74 -0.14 15.54
N LYS A 76 24.38 -0.88 16.61
CA LYS A 76 24.93 -0.68 17.97
C LYS A 76 26.25 -1.40 18.22
N GLN A 77 26.63 -2.36 17.38
CA GLN A 77 27.89 -3.12 17.53
C GLN A 77 29.08 -2.46 16.83
N THR A 78 28.89 -1.31 16.18
CA THR A 78 29.93 -0.63 15.39
C THR A 78 30.47 0.65 16.04
N ASP A 79 30.15 0.90 17.31
CA ASP A 79 30.79 1.92 18.16
C ASP A 79 31.68 1.23 19.21
#